data_AF-A0A655FX46-F1
#
_entry.id   AF-A0A655FX46-F1
#
_cell.length_a   1.000
_cell.length_b   1.000
_cell.length_c   1.000
_cell.angle_alpha   90.00
_cell.angle_beta   90.00
_cell.angle_gamma   90.00
#
_symmetry.space_group_name_H-M   'P 1'
#
loop_
_entity.id
_entity.type
_entity.pdbx_description
1 polymer ?
#
loop_
_entity_poly.entity_id
_entity_poly.type
_entity_poly.pdbx_seq_one_letter_code
_entity_poly.pdbx_strand_id
1 'polypeptide(L)'
;MVFGISVLLTFYPGWVTIGMMAALVLAAARIAHIPRGALPSVPRWLWIVLAIGFLTAALAGGTPVVAVGGVQLGLGGALHFLRITALSVVLLALGAMVSWTTNVAEISPAVATLGRPFRVLRIPVDEWAVALALALRAFPMLIDEFQVLYAARRLRPKRMPPSRKARRQRHARELIDLLAAAITVTLRRADEMGDAITARGGTGQLSAHPGRPKLADWVTLAITAMASGTAVAIESLILHS
;
A
#
# COMPACT_ATOMS: atom_id res chain seq x y z
N MET A 1 -10.50 -7.76 5.45
CA MET A 1 -9.80 -9.04 5.27
C MET A 1 -8.28 -8.88 5.33
N VAL A 2 -7.67 -8.10 4.42
CA VAL A 2 -6.22 -7.88 4.41
C VAL A 2 -5.66 -7.37 5.74
N PHE A 3 -6.31 -6.37 6.36
CA PHE A 3 -5.91 -5.91 7.70
C PHE A 3 -5.87 -7.04 8.74
N GLY A 4 -6.86 -7.93 8.75
CA GLY A 4 -6.91 -9.08 9.67
C GLY A 4 -5.77 -10.07 9.42
N ILE A 5 -5.47 -10.38 8.16
CA ILE A 5 -4.34 -11.24 7.78
C ILE A 5 -3.01 -10.60 8.19
N SER A 6 -2.83 -9.30 7.97
CA SER A 6 -1.61 -8.58 8.35
C SER A 6 -1.40 -8.57 9.86
N VAL A 7 -2.46 -8.30 10.64
CA VAL A 7 -2.42 -8.36 12.11
C VAL A 7 -2.05 -9.76 12.57
N LEU A 8 -2.71 -10.80 12.02
CA LEU A 8 -2.42 -12.20 12.37
C LEU A 8 -0.95 -12.56 12.14
N LEU A 9 -0.42 -12.27 10.94
CA LEU A 9 0.97 -12.56 10.60
C LEU A 9 1.96 -11.79 11.47
N THR A 10 1.58 -10.62 11.97
CA THR A 10 2.42 -9.82 12.88
C THR A 10 2.51 -10.45 14.27
N PHE A 11 1.40 -11.01 14.78
CA PHE A 11 1.38 -11.62 16.13
C PHE A 11 1.84 -13.08 16.15
N TYR A 12 1.58 -13.85 15.08
CA TYR A 12 1.91 -15.29 14.98
C TYR A 12 2.60 -15.59 13.65
N PRO A 13 3.89 -15.26 13.50
CA PRO A 13 4.57 -15.41 12.22
C PRO A 13 4.92 -16.86 11.86
N GLY A 14 4.26 -17.90 12.35
CA GLY A 14 4.63 -19.31 12.12
C GLY A 14 4.80 -19.74 10.66
N TRP A 15 5.58 -20.80 10.42
CA TRP A 15 5.70 -21.38 9.07
C TRP A 15 4.35 -21.84 8.51
N VAL A 16 3.49 -22.36 9.38
CA VAL A 16 2.13 -22.79 9.04
C VAL A 16 1.22 -21.61 8.69
N THR A 17 1.24 -20.53 9.50
CA THR A 17 0.44 -19.32 9.22
C THR A 17 0.90 -18.64 7.94
N ILE A 18 2.21 -18.45 7.74
CA ILE A 18 2.76 -17.87 6.52
C ILE A 18 2.37 -18.72 5.31
N GLY A 19 2.54 -20.04 5.36
CA GLY A 19 2.21 -20.95 4.27
C GLY A 19 0.72 -20.94 3.92
N MET A 20 -0.16 -20.97 4.92
CA MET A 20 -1.60 -20.99 4.71
C MET A 20 -2.12 -19.64 4.19
N MET A 21 -1.59 -18.52 4.70
CA MET A 21 -1.91 -17.19 4.18
C MET A 21 -1.36 -16.99 2.75
N ALA A 22 -0.15 -17.50 2.45
CA ALA A 22 0.39 -17.48 1.10
C ALA A 22 -0.49 -18.28 0.12
N ALA A 23 -0.97 -19.46 0.52
CA ALA A 23 -1.88 -20.27 -0.28
C ALA A 23 -3.22 -19.55 -0.53
N LEU A 24 -3.77 -18.89 0.51
CA LEU A 24 -5.00 -18.11 0.40
C LEU A 24 -4.83 -16.90 -0.54
N VAL A 25 -3.70 -16.19 -0.46
CA VAL A 25 -3.36 -15.09 -1.37
C VAL A 25 -3.20 -15.58 -2.80
N LEU A 26 -2.53 -16.73 -3.02
CA LEU A 26 -2.37 -17.34 -4.34
C LEU A 26 -3.71 -17.79 -4.93
N ALA A 27 -4.59 -18.38 -4.12
CA ALA A 27 -5.94 -18.76 -4.53
C ALA A 27 -6.77 -17.53 -4.89
N ALA A 28 -6.74 -16.48 -4.06
CA ALA A 28 -7.42 -15.22 -4.35
C ALA A 28 -6.89 -14.57 -5.64
N ALA A 29 -5.58 -14.55 -5.85
CA ALA A 29 -4.96 -14.01 -7.07
C ALA A 29 -5.35 -14.80 -8.33
N ARG A 30 -5.47 -16.14 -8.22
CA ARG A 30 -5.97 -17.01 -9.29
C ARG A 30 -7.44 -16.72 -9.63
N ILE A 31 -8.30 -16.60 -8.61
CA ILE A 31 -9.73 -16.31 -8.79
C ILE A 31 -9.93 -14.92 -9.39
N ALA A 32 -9.13 -13.94 -8.96
CA ALA A 32 -9.13 -12.58 -9.48
C ALA A 32 -8.51 -12.45 -10.89
N HIS A 33 -8.08 -13.56 -11.51
CA HIS A 33 -7.47 -13.61 -12.85
C HIS A 33 -6.36 -12.57 -13.07
N ILE A 34 -5.56 -12.31 -12.02
CA ILE A 34 -4.50 -11.30 -12.09
C ILE A 34 -3.42 -11.80 -13.07
N PRO A 35 -3.20 -11.12 -14.22
CA PRO A 35 -2.18 -11.54 -15.18
C PRO A 35 -0.81 -11.46 -14.51
N ARG A 36 0.06 -12.45 -14.78
CA ARG A 36 1.42 -12.53 -14.19
C ARG A 36 2.30 -11.30 -14.46
N GLY A 37 1.91 -10.43 -15.41
CA GLY A 37 2.55 -9.15 -15.70
C GLY A 37 2.23 -8.01 -14.71
N ALA A 38 1.28 -8.20 -13.78
CA ALA A 38 0.99 -7.25 -12.71
C ALA A 38 1.98 -7.35 -11.53
N LEU A 39 2.81 -8.39 -11.49
CA LEU A 39 3.87 -8.51 -10.52
C LEU A 39 4.95 -7.47 -10.84
N PRO A 40 5.22 -6.50 -9.94
CA PRO A 40 6.28 -5.54 -10.17
C PRO A 40 7.60 -6.30 -10.38
N SER A 41 8.31 -5.95 -11.46
CA SER A 41 9.61 -6.55 -11.78
C SER A 41 10.54 -6.38 -10.59
N VAL A 42 10.87 -7.50 -9.92
CA VAL A 42 11.76 -7.48 -8.77
C VAL A 42 13.13 -6.95 -9.23
N PRO A 43 13.61 -5.81 -8.70
CA PRO A 43 14.89 -5.26 -9.11
C PRO A 43 16.03 -6.25 -8.88
N ARG A 44 16.95 -6.39 -9.83
CA ARG A 44 18.09 -7.34 -9.70
C ARG A 44 18.92 -7.11 -8.44
N TRP A 45 19.02 -5.86 -7.96
CA TRP A 45 19.75 -5.54 -6.72
C TRP A 45 19.09 -6.16 -5.47
N LEU A 46 17.77 -6.41 -5.48
CA LEU A 46 17.08 -7.02 -4.35
C LEU A 46 17.57 -8.44 -4.10
N TRP A 47 17.86 -9.20 -5.16
CA TRP A 47 18.45 -10.54 -5.04
C TRP A 47 19.82 -10.51 -4.37
N ILE A 48 20.63 -9.50 -4.66
CA ILE A 48 21.95 -9.30 -4.04
C ILE A 48 21.78 -9.03 -2.54
N VAL A 49 20.84 -8.14 -2.18
CA VAL A 49 20.57 -7.82 -0.77
C VAL A 49 19.98 -9.01 -0.01
N LEU A 50 19.12 -9.81 -0.63
CA LEU A 50 18.62 -11.06 -0.06
C LEU A 50 19.73 -12.07 0.17
N ALA A 51 20.65 -12.23 -0.78
CA ALA A 51 21.78 -13.15 -0.65
C ALA A 51 22.74 -12.73 0.47
N ILE A 52 23.06 -11.43 0.55
CA ILE A 52 23.89 -10.88 1.63
C ILE A 52 23.19 -11.05 2.97
N GLY A 53 21.89 -10.71 3.06
CA GLY A 53 21.11 -10.84 4.29
C GLY A 53 20.96 -12.29 4.77
N PHE A 54 20.80 -13.24 3.84
CA PHE A 54 20.77 -14.66 4.16
C PHE A 54 22.13 -15.14 4.67
N LEU A 55 23.22 -14.73 4.03
CA LEU A 55 24.57 -15.10 4.44
C LEU A 55 24.91 -14.53 5.82
N THR A 56 24.62 -13.24 6.07
CA THR A 56 24.87 -12.63 7.38
C THR A 56 24.01 -13.26 8.48
N ALA A 57 22.76 -13.62 8.18
CA ALA A 57 21.89 -14.32 9.13
C ALA A 57 22.34 -15.77 9.38
N ALA A 58 22.85 -16.47 8.36
CA ALA A 58 23.44 -17.80 8.54
C ALA A 58 24.71 -17.76 9.41
N LEU A 59 25.53 -16.71 9.24
CA LEU A 59 26.74 -16.49 10.04
C LEU A 59 26.43 -16.08 11.49
N ALA A 60 25.29 -15.44 11.74
CA ALA A 60 24.84 -15.08 13.08
C ALA A 60 24.51 -16.32 13.96
N GLY A 61 24.32 -17.49 13.36
CA GLY A 61 24.03 -18.74 14.06
C GLY A 61 22.66 -18.73 14.75
N GLY A 62 22.48 -19.62 15.74
CA GLY A 62 21.26 -19.75 16.52
C GLY A 62 20.68 -21.16 16.52
N THR A 63 19.82 -21.46 17.49
CA THR A 63 19.09 -22.73 17.58
C THR A 63 18.01 -22.79 16.49
N PRO A 64 17.81 -23.92 15.80
CA PRO A 64 18.43 -25.23 15.97
C PRO A 64 19.84 -25.31 15.35
N VAL A 65 20.73 -26.05 16.04
CA VAL A 65 22.10 -26.33 15.59
C VAL A 65 22.13 -27.73 14.97
N VAL A 66 22.59 -27.85 13.73
CA VAL A 66 22.76 -29.15 13.08
C VAL A 66 24.26 -29.44 12.97
N ALA A 67 24.68 -30.56 13.56
CA ALA A 67 26.05 -31.03 13.45
C ALA A 67 26.20 -31.78 12.13
N VAL A 68 26.88 -31.18 11.16
CA VAL A 68 27.25 -31.85 9.90
C VAL A 68 28.78 -31.94 9.88
N GLY A 69 29.31 -33.17 9.92
CA GLY A 69 30.75 -33.42 9.76
C GLY A 69 31.66 -32.74 10.80
N GLY A 70 31.22 -32.65 12.07
CA GLY A 70 32.04 -32.07 13.16
C GLY A 70 31.98 -30.55 13.28
N VAL A 71 31.27 -29.86 12.39
CA VAL A 71 31.02 -28.41 12.47
C VAL A 71 29.59 -28.16 12.92
N GLN A 72 29.42 -27.35 13.97
CA GLN A 72 28.12 -26.94 14.49
C GLN A 72 27.58 -25.76 13.67
N LEU A 73 26.67 -26.02 12.73
CA LEU A 73 26.02 -24.97 11.94
C LEU A 73 24.71 -24.54 12.63
N GLY A 74 24.66 -23.31 13.11
CA GLY A 74 23.44 -22.71 13.65
C GLY A 74 22.50 -22.29 12.52
N LEU A 75 21.40 -23.03 12.33
CA LEU A 75 20.41 -22.74 11.29
C LEU A 75 19.38 -21.69 11.73
N GLY A 76 19.36 -21.33 13.01
CA GLY A 76 18.37 -20.40 13.58
C GLY A 76 18.29 -19.06 12.85
N GLY A 77 19.42 -18.38 12.68
CA GLY A 77 19.47 -17.07 12.02
C GLY A 77 19.02 -17.12 10.56
N ALA A 78 19.47 -18.12 9.79
CA ALA A 78 19.04 -18.32 8.40
C ALA A 78 17.52 -18.59 8.30
N LEU A 79 16.97 -19.42 9.20
CA LEU A 79 15.53 -19.69 9.26
C LEU A 79 14.72 -18.46 9.64
N HIS A 80 15.19 -17.66 10.61
CA HIS A 80 14.55 -16.40 10.98
C HIS A 80 14.56 -15.39 9.82
N PHE A 81 15.67 -15.26 9.11
CA PHE A 81 15.76 -14.39 7.93
C PHE A 81 14.80 -14.85 6.83
N LEU A 82 14.75 -16.15 6.55
CA LEU A 82 13.84 -16.71 5.56
C LEU A 82 12.37 -16.49 5.95
N ARG A 83 12.04 -16.65 7.24
CA ARG A 83 10.70 -16.39 7.81
C ARG A 83 10.28 -14.93 7.63
N ILE A 84 11.14 -13.97 7.97
CA ILE A 84 10.86 -12.54 7.80
C ILE A 84 10.73 -12.18 6.32
N THR A 85 11.58 -12.74 5.47
CA THR A 85 11.52 -12.53 4.01
C THR A 85 10.20 -13.06 3.43
N ALA A 86 9.80 -14.28 3.80
CA ALA A 86 8.55 -14.89 3.37
C ALA A 86 7.33 -14.07 3.84
N LEU A 87 7.31 -13.65 5.11
CA LEU A 87 6.27 -12.76 5.64
C LEU A 87 6.21 -11.45 4.85
N SER A 88 7.34 -10.83 4.58
CA SER A 88 7.41 -9.58 3.80
C SER A 88 6.84 -9.76 2.39
N VAL A 89 7.17 -10.86 1.72
CA VAL A 89 6.63 -11.19 0.39
C VAL A 89 5.11 -11.37 0.44
N VAL A 90 4.58 -12.07 1.45
CA VAL A 90 3.13 -12.26 1.60
C VAL A 90 2.42 -10.93 1.86
N LEU A 91 2.96 -10.07 2.74
CA LEU A 91 2.39 -8.75 3.00
C LEU A 91 2.44 -7.84 1.76
N LEU A 92 3.54 -7.87 1.02
CA LEU A 92 3.66 -7.13 -0.24
C LEU A 92 2.65 -7.64 -1.29
N ALA A 93 2.48 -8.95 -1.40
CA ALA A 93 1.50 -9.55 -2.31
C ALA A 93 0.05 -9.16 -1.94
N LEU A 94 -0.28 -9.15 -0.64
CA LEU A 94 -1.57 -8.67 -0.14
C LEU A 94 -1.80 -7.19 -0.50
N GLY A 95 -0.82 -6.33 -0.26
CA GLY A 95 -0.90 -4.91 -0.60
C GLY A 95 -1.04 -4.67 -2.11
N ALA A 96 -0.26 -5.39 -2.91
CA ALA A 96 -0.34 -5.33 -4.38
C ALA A 96 -1.70 -5.80 -4.89
N MET A 97 -2.25 -6.87 -4.33
CA MET A 97 -3.58 -7.36 -4.69
C MET A 97 -4.66 -6.32 -4.41
N VAL A 98 -4.66 -5.71 -3.21
CA VAL A 98 -5.62 -4.64 -2.87
C VAL A 98 -5.48 -3.45 -3.80
N SER A 99 -4.25 -3.03 -4.07
CA SER A 99 -3.96 -1.93 -5.00
C SER A 99 -4.48 -2.22 -6.41
N TRP A 100 -4.40 -3.48 -6.86
CA TRP A 100 -4.84 -3.89 -8.18
C TRP A 100 -6.36 -4.05 -8.30
N THR A 101 -7.01 -4.56 -7.25
CA THR A 101 -8.45 -4.88 -7.28
C THR A 101 -9.33 -3.71 -6.85
N THR A 102 -8.76 -2.65 -6.25
CA THR A 102 -9.54 -1.53 -5.71
C THR A 102 -9.41 -0.31 -6.61
N ASN A 103 -10.54 0.21 -7.08
CA ASN A 103 -10.54 1.47 -7.82
C ASN A 103 -10.30 2.64 -6.84
N VAL A 104 -9.43 3.57 -7.22
CA VAL A 104 -9.13 4.78 -6.44
C VAL A 104 -10.42 5.56 -6.10
N ALA A 105 -11.41 5.60 -7.00
CA ALA A 105 -12.69 6.26 -6.77
C ALA A 105 -13.52 5.65 -5.62
N GLU A 106 -13.30 4.37 -5.29
CA GLU A 106 -14.01 3.67 -4.21
C GLU A 106 -13.40 3.93 -2.82
N ILE A 107 -12.20 4.52 -2.76
CA ILE A 107 -11.48 4.76 -1.50
C ILE A 107 -12.24 5.76 -0.62
N SER A 108 -12.73 6.87 -1.17
CA SER A 108 -13.46 7.89 -0.41
C SER A 108 -14.72 7.34 0.29
N PRO A 109 -15.67 6.68 -0.41
CA PRO A 109 -16.84 6.11 0.24
C PRO A 109 -16.51 4.95 1.21
N ALA A 110 -15.42 4.22 0.96
CA ALA A 110 -14.91 3.22 1.89
C ALA A 110 -14.45 3.86 3.21
N VAL A 111 -13.73 4.99 3.17
CA VAL A 111 -13.30 5.75 4.36
C VAL A 111 -14.51 6.24 5.17
N ALA A 112 -15.55 6.77 4.51
CA ALA A 112 -16.79 7.18 5.20
C ALA A 112 -17.44 5.99 5.93
N THR A 113 -17.48 4.83 5.28
CA THR A 113 -18.13 3.64 5.83
C THR A 113 -17.33 3.01 6.97
N LEU A 114 -16.02 2.86 6.79
CA LEU A 114 -15.11 2.31 7.80
C LEU A 114 -14.88 3.25 8.98
N GLY A 115 -15.04 4.56 8.78
CA GLY A 115 -14.86 5.55 9.82
C GLY A 115 -16.10 5.79 10.69
N ARG A 116 -17.27 5.22 10.36
CA ARG A 116 -18.50 5.27 11.17
C ARG A 116 -18.31 5.05 12.68
N PRO A 117 -17.53 4.06 13.18
CA PRO A 117 -17.31 3.90 14.62
C PRO A 117 -16.67 5.14 15.28
N PHE A 118 -15.80 5.86 14.58
CA PHE A 118 -15.17 7.08 15.09
C PHE A 118 -16.14 8.27 15.21
N ARG A 119 -17.33 8.17 14.60
CA ARG A 119 -18.40 9.16 14.80
C ARG A 119 -18.87 9.22 16.25
N VAL A 120 -18.77 8.10 16.98
CA VAL A 120 -19.08 8.05 18.42
C VAL A 120 -18.13 8.97 19.21
N LEU A 121 -16.88 9.10 18.75
CA LEU A 121 -15.88 10.00 19.33
C LEU A 121 -16.00 11.46 18.81
N ARG A 122 -17.10 11.80 18.11
CA ARG A 122 -17.34 13.12 17.48
C ARG A 122 -16.28 13.55 16.46
N ILE A 123 -15.60 12.59 15.84
CA ILE A 123 -14.64 12.86 14.77
C ILE A 123 -15.41 13.12 13.45
N PRO A 124 -15.12 14.19 12.68
CA PRO A 124 -15.85 14.57 11.46
C PRO A 124 -15.44 13.71 10.25
N VAL A 125 -15.67 12.41 10.32
CA VAL A 125 -15.29 11.44 9.28
C VAL A 125 -15.97 11.74 7.93
N ASP A 126 -17.23 12.17 7.96
CA ASP A 126 -18.00 12.44 6.74
C ASP A 126 -17.39 13.60 5.94
N GLU A 127 -16.93 14.66 6.61
CA GLU A 127 -16.26 15.81 5.99
C GLU A 127 -14.91 15.41 5.39
N TRP A 128 -14.14 14.58 6.09
CA TRP A 128 -12.87 14.06 5.58
C TRP A 128 -13.07 13.19 4.34
N ALA A 129 -14.12 12.36 4.33
CA ALA A 129 -14.45 11.54 3.17
C ALA A 129 -14.85 12.40 1.97
N VAL A 130 -15.60 13.49 2.18
CA VAL A 130 -15.92 14.48 1.12
C VAL A 130 -14.68 15.15 0.58
N ALA A 131 -13.81 15.65 1.46
CA ALA A 131 -12.55 16.27 1.05
C ALA A 131 -11.69 15.29 0.23
N LEU A 132 -11.63 14.03 0.65
CA LEU A 132 -10.93 12.97 -0.07
C LEU A 132 -11.58 12.66 -1.43
N ALA A 133 -12.91 12.59 -1.53
CA ALA A 133 -13.61 12.38 -2.80
C ALA A 133 -13.30 13.50 -3.80
N LEU A 134 -13.40 14.75 -3.35
CA LEU A 134 -13.10 15.91 -4.18
C LEU A 134 -11.64 15.90 -4.63
N ALA A 135 -10.70 15.60 -3.72
CA ALA A 135 -9.28 15.51 -4.03
C ALA A 135 -8.99 14.42 -5.08
N LEU A 136 -9.52 13.21 -4.89
CA LEU A 136 -9.32 12.09 -5.83
C LEU A 136 -9.94 12.37 -7.20
N ARG A 137 -11.06 13.10 -7.26
CA ARG A 137 -11.70 13.50 -8.52
C ARG A 137 -10.96 14.64 -9.22
N ALA A 138 -10.41 15.59 -8.47
CA ALA A 138 -9.63 16.70 -9.02
C ALA A 138 -8.23 16.25 -9.46
N PHE A 139 -7.68 15.19 -8.85
CA PHE A 139 -6.32 14.73 -9.08
C PHE A 139 -5.97 14.44 -10.55
N PRO A 140 -6.76 13.69 -11.34
CA PRO A 140 -6.45 13.44 -12.75
C PRO A 140 -6.32 14.74 -13.55
N MET A 141 -7.24 15.67 -13.33
CA MET A 141 -7.26 16.95 -14.03
C MET A 141 -6.10 17.87 -13.58
N LEU A 142 -5.70 17.84 -12.30
CA LEU A 142 -4.50 18.54 -11.83
C LEU A 142 -3.21 17.99 -12.47
N ILE A 143 -3.14 16.68 -12.72
CA ILE A 143 -2.02 16.08 -13.45
C ILE A 143 -1.96 16.63 -14.87
N ASP A 144 -3.08 16.67 -15.58
CA ASP A 144 -3.12 17.17 -16.95
C ASP A 144 -2.70 18.65 -17.01
N GLU A 145 -3.22 19.47 -16.11
CA GLU A 145 -2.86 20.89 -16.00
C GLU A 145 -1.38 21.08 -15.64
N PHE A 146 -0.85 20.27 -14.72
CA PHE A 146 0.58 20.25 -14.40
C PHE A 146 1.44 19.86 -15.60
N GLN A 147 1.03 18.86 -16.39
CA GLN A 147 1.76 18.45 -17.59
C GLN A 147 1.80 19.56 -18.64
N VAL A 148 0.69 20.26 -18.86
CA VAL A 148 0.62 21.42 -19.77
C VAL A 148 1.53 22.55 -19.27
N LEU A 149 1.44 22.90 -17.99
CA LEU A 149 2.27 23.94 -17.37
C LEU A 149 3.77 23.58 -17.44
N TYR A 150 4.09 22.31 -17.19
CA TYR A 150 5.45 21.79 -17.28
C TYR A 150 5.99 21.85 -18.71
N ALA A 151 5.19 21.45 -19.70
CA ALA A 151 5.54 21.52 -21.11
C ALA A 151 5.78 22.98 -21.56
N ALA A 152 4.89 23.90 -21.19
CA ALA A 152 5.02 25.32 -21.48
C ALA A 152 6.32 25.92 -20.89
N ARG A 153 6.64 25.60 -19.61
CA ARG A 153 7.89 26.06 -18.99
C ARG A 153 9.14 25.43 -19.60
N ARG A 154 9.05 24.22 -20.16
CA ARG A 154 10.17 23.56 -20.82
C ARG A 154 10.57 24.24 -22.14
N LEU A 155 9.62 24.86 -22.84
CA LEU A 155 9.87 25.63 -24.07
C LEU A 155 10.53 27.00 -23.83
N ARG A 156 10.56 27.48 -22.58
CA ARG A 156 11.13 28.78 -22.24
C ARG A 156 12.65 28.76 -22.48
N PRO A 157 13.23 29.71 -23.24
CA PRO A 157 14.66 29.72 -23.53
C PRO A 157 15.51 29.69 -22.26
N LYS A 158 16.46 28.75 -22.18
CA LYS A 158 17.33 28.57 -21.01
C LYS A 158 18.76 28.96 -21.37
N ARG A 159 19.33 29.92 -20.64
CA ARG A 159 20.77 30.19 -20.70
C ARG A 159 21.52 28.96 -20.17
N MET A 160 22.55 28.52 -20.89
CA MET A 160 23.40 27.41 -20.48
C MET A 160 24.08 27.77 -19.15
N PRO A 161 23.85 27.03 -18.06
CA PRO A 161 24.44 27.35 -16.77
C PRO A 161 25.96 27.12 -16.80
N PRO A 162 26.77 28.01 -16.21
CA PRO A 162 28.23 27.94 -16.27
C PRO A 162 28.84 26.81 -15.43
N SER A 163 28.07 26.22 -14.50
CA SER A 163 28.56 25.12 -13.65
C SER A 163 27.44 24.15 -13.26
N ARG A 164 27.83 22.93 -12.82
CA ARG A 164 26.90 21.92 -12.29
C ARG A 164 26.11 22.44 -11.08
N LYS A 165 26.72 23.26 -10.22
CA LYS A 165 26.07 23.89 -9.06
C LYS A 165 25.02 24.92 -9.50
N ALA A 166 25.37 25.77 -10.46
CA ALA A 166 24.45 26.74 -11.04
C ALA A 166 23.26 26.07 -11.74
N ARG A 167 23.49 24.93 -12.42
CA ARG A 167 22.43 24.10 -13.00
C ARG A 167 21.46 23.57 -11.95
N ARG A 168 21.97 22.99 -10.86
CA ARG A 168 21.12 22.49 -9.74
C ARG A 168 20.30 23.60 -9.10
N GLN A 169 20.91 24.74 -8.79
CA GLN A 169 20.21 25.89 -8.22
C GLN A 169 19.12 26.43 -9.15
N ARG A 170 19.39 26.47 -10.46
CA ARG A 170 18.40 26.88 -11.46
C ARG A 170 17.22 25.92 -11.50
N HIS A 171 17.46 24.60 -11.51
CA HIS A 171 16.39 23.60 -11.45
C HIS A 171 15.56 23.73 -10.18
N ALA A 172 16.18 23.95 -9.02
CA ALA A 172 15.48 24.15 -7.77
C ALA A 172 14.55 25.38 -7.83
N ARG A 173 15.05 26.52 -8.33
CA ARG A 173 14.21 27.72 -8.51
C ARG A 173 13.08 27.50 -9.50
N GLU A 174 13.34 26.84 -10.63
CA GLU A 174 12.30 26.51 -11.60
C GLU A 174 11.20 25.61 -11.01
N LEU A 175 11.58 24.65 -10.17
CA LEU A 175 10.62 23.80 -9.45
C LEU A 175 9.81 24.60 -8.44
N ILE A 176 10.45 25.47 -7.65
CA ILE A 176 9.75 26.35 -6.70
C ILE A 176 8.73 27.23 -7.43
N ASP A 177 9.14 27.88 -8.53
CA ASP A 177 8.25 28.74 -9.31
C ASP A 177 7.09 27.96 -9.95
N LEU A 178 7.35 26.72 -10.40
CA LEU A 178 6.33 25.83 -10.96
C LEU A 178 5.32 25.43 -9.88
N LEU A 179 5.81 25.04 -8.70
CA LEU A 179 4.96 24.68 -7.56
C LEU A 179 4.14 25.87 -7.07
N ALA A 180 4.75 27.06 -6.95
CA ALA A 180 4.05 28.27 -6.55
C ALA A 180 2.92 28.63 -7.52
N ALA A 181 3.17 28.53 -8.84
CA ALA A 181 2.15 28.74 -9.85
C ALA A 181 1.03 27.71 -9.76
N ALA A 182 1.37 26.42 -9.67
CA ALA A 182 0.39 25.34 -9.55
C ALA A 182 -0.48 25.48 -8.30
N ILE A 183 0.12 25.82 -7.15
CA ILE A 183 -0.60 26.07 -5.89
C ILE A 183 -1.55 27.24 -6.04
N THR A 184 -1.12 28.35 -6.63
CA THR A 184 -1.96 29.55 -6.80
C THR A 184 -3.20 29.25 -7.64
N VAL A 185 -3.02 28.53 -8.75
CA VAL A 185 -4.13 28.12 -9.63
C VAL A 185 -5.07 27.14 -8.91
N THR A 186 -4.50 26.16 -8.20
CA THR A 186 -5.27 25.15 -7.47
C THR A 186 -6.09 25.78 -6.34
N LEU A 187 -5.54 26.74 -5.60
CA LEU A 187 -6.23 27.46 -4.52
C LEU A 187 -7.40 28.29 -5.06
N ARG A 188 -7.16 29.07 -6.11
CA ARG A 188 -8.23 29.84 -6.75
C ARG A 188 -9.39 28.94 -7.20
N ARG A 189 -9.07 27.79 -7.78
CA ARG A 189 -10.08 26.83 -8.21
C ARG A 189 -10.80 26.18 -7.04
N ALA A 190 -10.10 25.93 -5.93
CA ALA A 190 -10.71 25.42 -4.71
C ALA A 190 -11.70 26.44 -4.13
N ASP A 191 -11.37 27.75 -4.15
CA ASP A 191 -12.27 28.82 -3.73
C ASP A 191 -13.51 28.89 -4.62
N GLU A 192 -13.34 28.90 -5.95
CA GLU A 192 -14.44 28.88 -6.92
C GLU A 192 -15.36 27.65 -6.75
N MET A 193 -14.79 26.49 -6.43
CA MET A 193 -15.56 25.27 -6.11
C MET A 193 -16.27 25.38 -4.75
N GLY A 194 -15.63 25.96 -3.74
CA GLY A 194 -16.19 26.16 -2.41
C GLY A 194 -17.41 27.09 -2.43
N ASP A 195 -17.33 28.19 -3.18
CA ASP A 195 -18.45 29.10 -3.41
C ASP A 195 -19.61 28.39 -4.10
N ALA A 196 -19.32 27.58 -5.13
CA ALA A 196 -20.34 26.81 -5.84
C ALA A 196 -21.00 25.74 -4.96
N ILE A 197 -20.25 25.07 -4.09
CA ILE A 197 -20.75 24.09 -3.11
C ILE A 197 -21.68 24.78 -2.11
N THR A 198 -21.27 25.94 -1.59
CA THR A 198 -22.06 26.73 -0.63
C THR A 198 -23.36 27.21 -1.27
N ALA A 199 -23.30 27.73 -2.50
CA ALA A 199 -24.47 28.17 -3.26
C ALA A 199 -25.48 27.03 -3.55
N ARG A 200 -25.02 25.78 -3.62
CA ARG A 200 -25.86 24.58 -3.81
C ARG A 200 -26.43 24.00 -2.52
N GLY A 201 -26.14 24.60 -1.36
CA GLY A 201 -26.61 24.13 -0.06
C GLY A 201 -25.73 23.02 0.55
N GLY A 202 -24.48 22.89 0.11
CA GLY A 202 -23.50 21.94 0.65
C GLY A 202 -22.99 20.93 -0.37
N THR A 203 -22.18 19.98 0.10
CA THR A 203 -21.38 19.06 -0.72
C THR A 203 -22.18 17.91 -1.36
N GLY A 204 -23.47 17.78 -1.02
CA GLY A 204 -24.34 16.72 -1.50
C GLY A 204 -23.99 15.35 -0.91
N GLN A 205 -24.58 14.28 -1.47
CA GLN A 205 -24.30 12.91 -1.02
C GLN A 205 -23.05 12.33 -1.73
N LEU A 206 -22.16 11.72 -0.94
CA LEU A 206 -20.91 11.08 -1.38
C LEU A 206 -21.10 9.90 -2.35
N SER A 207 -22.28 9.26 -2.39
CA SER A 207 -22.55 8.11 -3.26
C SER A 207 -24.03 7.96 -3.57
N ALA A 208 -24.38 7.92 -4.85
CA ALA A 208 -25.74 7.61 -5.31
C ALA A 208 -26.12 6.12 -5.15
N HIS A 209 -25.14 5.24 -4.88
CA HIS A 209 -25.33 3.83 -4.56
C HIS A 209 -24.44 3.46 -3.37
N PRO A 210 -25.01 3.22 -2.17
CA PRO A 210 -24.26 2.64 -1.07
C PRO A 210 -23.76 1.26 -1.49
N GLY A 211 -22.45 1.06 -1.55
CA GLY A 211 -21.85 -0.26 -1.70
C GLY A 211 -22.26 -1.11 -0.49
N ARG A 212 -23.27 -1.97 -0.66
CA ARG A 212 -23.66 -2.92 0.36
C ARG A 212 -22.76 -4.15 0.23
N PRO A 213 -22.30 -4.74 1.36
CA PRO A 213 -21.54 -5.97 1.30
C PRO A 213 -22.37 -7.02 0.57
N LYS A 214 -21.82 -7.54 -0.52
CA LYS A 214 -22.47 -8.60 -1.31
C LYS A 214 -22.29 -9.93 -0.58
N LEU A 215 -23.10 -10.93 -0.93
CA LEU A 215 -22.96 -12.29 -0.38
C LEU A 215 -21.55 -12.86 -0.59
N ALA A 216 -20.90 -12.49 -1.70
CA ALA A 216 -19.51 -12.84 -1.98
C ALA A 216 -18.53 -12.25 -0.93
N ASP A 217 -18.79 -11.06 -0.42
CA ASP A 217 -17.95 -10.42 0.61
C ASP A 217 -18.06 -11.20 1.93
N TRP A 218 -19.26 -11.63 2.30
CA TRP A 218 -19.50 -12.46 3.48
C TRP A 218 -18.84 -13.83 3.39
N VAL A 219 -18.93 -14.49 2.24
CA VAL A 219 -18.25 -15.78 2.01
C VAL A 219 -16.73 -15.61 2.11
N THR A 220 -16.18 -14.57 1.49
CA THR A 220 -14.74 -14.26 1.56
C THR A 220 -14.31 -13.94 2.98
N LEU A 221 -15.14 -13.20 3.73
CA LEU A 221 -14.89 -12.87 5.12
C LEU A 221 -14.85 -14.16 5.97
N ALA A 222 -15.81 -15.06 5.78
CA ALA A 222 -15.92 -16.32 6.50
C ALA A 222 -14.75 -17.27 6.20
N ILE A 223 -14.40 -17.47 4.93
CA ILE A 223 -13.27 -18.33 4.52
C ILE A 223 -11.97 -17.84 5.14
N THR A 224 -11.73 -16.53 5.10
CA THR A 224 -10.50 -15.97 5.65
C THR A 224 -10.48 -16.05 7.18
N ALA A 225 -11.59 -15.79 7.86
CA ALA A 225 -11.69 -15.93 9.31
C ALA A 225 -11.46 -17.37 9.76
N MET A 226 -12.04 -18.35 9.05
CA MET A 226 -11.80 -19.77 9.31
C MET A 226 -10.34 -20.15 9.06
N ALA A 227 -9.75 -19.73 7.95
CA ALA A 227 -8.33 -19.99 7.66
C ALA A 227 -7.40 -19.33 8.70
N SER A 228 -7.70 -18.11 9.15
CA SER A 228 -6.94 -17.47 10.23
C SER A 228 -7.08 -18.23 11.55
N GLY A 229 -8.30 -18.66 11.90
CA GLY A 229 -8.57 -19.42 13.13
C GLY A 229 -7.88 -20.78 13.12
N THR A 230 -7.93 -21.52 12.02
CA THR A 230 -7.22 -22.81 11.90
C THR A 230 -5.70 -22.64 11.94
N ALA A 231 -5.17 -21.57 11.36
CA ALA A 231 -3.73 -21.30 11.39
C ALA A 231 -3.23 -21.11 12.83
N VAL A 232 -3.96 -20.31 13.62
CA VAL A 232 -3.65 -20.07 15.04
C VAL A 232 -3.87 -21.32 15.89
N ALA A 233 -4.93 -22.09 15.63
CA ALA A 233 -5.19 -23.34 16.34
C ALA A 233 -4.05 -24.35 16.12
N ILE A 234 -3.58 -24.51 14.89
CA ILE A 234 -2.47 -25.40 14.57
C ILE A 234 -1.16 -24.89 15.20
N GLU A 235 -0.87 -23.59 15.12
CA GLU A 235 0.35 -23.03 15.71
C GLU A 235 0.35 -23.11 17.25
N SER A 236 -0.80 -22.88 17.89
CA SER A 236 -0.94 -23.03 19.34
C SER A 236 -0.82 -24.49 19.80
N LEU A 237 -1.26 -25.47 19.00
CA LEU A 237 -1.05 -26.88 19.27
C LEU A 237 0.42 -27.27 19.15
N ILE A 238 1.12 -26.76 18.14
CA ILE A 238 2.55 -27.03 17.91
C ILE A 238 3.42 -26.38 19.01
N LEU A 239 3.01 -25.23 19.56
CA LEU A 239 3.71 -24.57 20.67
C LEU A 239 3.50 -25.26 22.02
N HIS A 240 2.45 -26.07 22.17
CA HIS A 240 2.14 -26.82 23.41
C HIS A 240 2.56 -28.30 23.36
N SER A 241 3.11 -28.78 22.23
CA SER A 241 3.64 -30.14 22.03
C SER A 241 5.15 -30.16 22.02
#